data_AF-A0A7J5BBZ6-F1
#
_entry.id   AF-A0A7J5BBZ6-F1
#
_cell.length_a   1.000
_cell.length_b   1.000
_cell.length_c   1.000
_cell.angle_alpha   90.00
_cell.angle_beta   90.00
_cell.angle_gamma   90.00
#
_symmetry.space_group_name_H-M   'P 1'
#
loop_
_entity.id
_entity.type
_entity.pdbx_description
1 polymer ?
#
loop_
_entity_poly.entity_id
_entity_poly.type
_entity_poly.pdbx_seq_one_letter_code
_entity_poly.pdbx_strand_id
1 'polypeptide(L)'
;MGLPRILDQAVEVGVLPPVHLALLDVGDPRDRGEQLGVPGGQVDVLLDELLPQIRAQWNVTREGSDTIVAGQSLGGIAALWTLALSDGEVGRAIAQSPSLWRFDVAEPLLSAAGWTSIQLQAGVHEGHMIDATHNLEQTLDSDLRLQGRKVRRTVFTGGHDWPAWRAELVTALAEVLPVSA
;
A
#
# COMPACT_ATOMS: atom_id res chain seq x y z
N MET A 1 6.95 -1.60 17.25
CA MET A 1 7.25 -2.04 15.87
C MET A 1 8.52 -1.47 15.24
N GLY A 2 9.17 -0.43 15.78
CA GLY A 2 10.52 -0.04 15.36
C GLY A 2 10.70 0.36 13.90
N LEU A 3 9.60 0.56 13.15
CA LEU A 3 9.61 0.90 11.74
C LEU A 3 10.40 2.19 11.46
N PRO A 4 10.23 3.30 12.21
CA PRO A 4 11.05 4.51 11.99
C PRO A 4 12.55 4.20 11.98
N ARG A 5 13.05 3.53 13.02
CA ARG A 5 14.46 3.13 13.12
C ARG A 5 14.92 2.19 11.98
N ILE A 6 14.04 1.32 11.49
CA ILE A 6 14.38 0.42 10.38
C ILE A 6 14.51 1.20 9.08
N LEU A 7 13.61 2.16 8.84
CA LEU A 7 13.71 3.02 7.68
C LEU A 7 14.92 3.96 7.78
N ASP A 8 15.20 4.52 8.96
CA ASP A 8 16.41 5.32 9.19
C ASP A 8 17.68 4.54 8.83
N GLN A 9 17.78 3.28 9.28
CA GLN A 9 18.90 2.40 8.94
C GLN A 9 18.95 2.10 7.43
N ALA A 10 17.81 1.82 6.80
CA ALA A 10 17.75 1.57 5.36
C ALA A 10 18.18 2.80 4.55
N VAL A 11 17.88 4.02 5.03
CA VAL A 11 18.37 5.26 4.43
C VAL A 11 19.88 5.42 4.67
N GLU A 12 20.35 5.17 5.90
CA GLU A 12 21.77 5.29 6.26
C GLU A 12 22.67 4.37 5.42
N VAL A 13 22.22 3.14 5.13
CA VAL A 13 22.97 2.18 4.31
C VAL A 13 22.69 2.28 2.81
N GLY A 14 21.89 3.27 2.36
CA GLY A 14 21.61 3.52 0.94
C GLY A 14 20.67 2.52 0.27
N VAL A 15 19.86 1.78 1.05
CA VAL A 15 18.80 0.91 0.53
C VAL A 15 17.56 1.73 0.13
N LEU A 16 17.26 2.80 0.85
CA LEU A 16 16.17 3.73 0.57
C LEU A 16 16.70 5.16 0.40
N PRO A 17 16.08 5.99 -0.46
CA PRO A 17 16.27 7.43 -0.38
C PRO A 17 15.63 7.98 0.91
N PRO A 18 15.99 9.20 1.35
CA PRO A 18 15.28 9.86 2.44
C PRO A 18 13.77 9.96 2.16
N VAL A 19 12.96 9.58 3.15
CA VAL A 19 11.49 9.57 3.04
C VAL A 19 10.83 10.31 4.20
N HIS A 20 9.65 10.86 3.95
CA HIS A 20 8.73 11.26 5.02
C HIS A 20 7.79 10.10 5.34
N LEU A 21 7.72 9.71 6.62
CA LEU A 21 6.85 8.65 7.10
C LEU A 21 5.69 9.23 7.92
N ALA A 22 4.46 8.96 7.50
CA ALA A 22 3.26 9.21 8.28
C ALA A 22 2.65 7.88 8.74
N LEU A 23 2.40 7.73 10.04
CA LEU A 23 1.78 6.55 10.63
C LEU A 23 0.40 6.92 11.14
N LEU A 24 -0.63 6.33 10.53
CA LEU A 24 -2.01 6.56 10.93
C LEU A 24 -2.42 5.51 11.98
N ASP A 25 -2.90 6.01 13.12
CA ASP A 25 -3.49 5.15 14.16
C ASP A 25 -4.77 4.50 13.63
N VAL A 26 -5.02 3.26 14.03
CA VAL A 26 -6.25 2.53 13.71
C VAL A 26 -7.45 3.03 14.54
N GLY A 27 -7.21 3.91 15.51
CA GLY A 27 -8.23 4.45 16.39
C GLY A 27 -8.69 3.42 17.41
N ASP A 28 -9.98 3.43 17.74
CA ASP A 28 -10.54 2.45 18.67
C ASP A 28 -10.52 1.04 18.05
N PRO A 29 -9.85 0.05 18.69
CA PRO A 29 -9.83 -1.32 18.19
C PRO A 29 -11.22 -1.95 18.00
N ARG A 30 -12.24 -1.44 18.71
CA ARG A 30 -13.64 -1.89 18.58
C ARG A 30 -14.24 -1.48 17.24
N ASP A 31 -13.84 -0.33 16.72
CA ASP A 31 -14.35 0.24 15.47
C ASP A 31 -13.47 -0.13 14.27
N ARG A 32 -12.29 -0.73 14.52
CA ARG A 32 -11.35 -1.17 13.49
C ARG A 32 -12.02 -1.95 12.37
N GLY A 33 -12.95 -2.84 12.73
CA GLY A 33 -13.68 -3.64 11.74
C GLY A 33 -14.52 -2.79 10.80
N GLU A 34 -15.07 -1.67 11.26
CA GLU A 34 -15.97 -0.81 10.50
C GLU A 34 -15.23 0.30 9.74
N GLN A 35 -14.03 0.68 10.21
CA GLN A 35 -13.26 1.80 9.66
C GLN A 35 -12.07 1.36 8.78
N LEU A 36 -11.45 0.21 9.06
CA LEU A 36 -10.25 -0.25 8.36
C LEU A 36 -10.58 -1.29 7.28
N GLY A 37 -10.13 -1.01 6.06
CA GLY A 37 -10.27 -1.93 4.94
C GLY A 37 -11.68 -1.95 4.33
N VAL A 38 -12.43 -0.87 4.50
CA VAL A 38 -13.71 -0.59 3.84
C VAL A 38 -13.49 0.49 2.76
N PRO A 39 -14.36 0.61 1.75
CA PRO A 39 -14.42 1.82 0.95
C PRO A 39 -14.81 2.99 1.85
N GLY A 40 -13.93 3.98 1.98
CA GLY A 40 -14.08 5.12 2.91
C GLY A 40 -13.50 4.85 4.30
N GLY A 41 -14.09 5.46 5.32
CA GLY A 41 -13.65 5.29 6.72
C GLY A 41 -12.25 5.84 6.92
N GLN A 42 -11.27 4.99 7.23
CA GLN A 42 -9.87 5.43 7.34
C GLN A 42 -9.34 6.01 6.02
N VAL A 43 -9.88 5.58 4.87
CA VAL A 43 -9.49 6.12 3.57
C VAL A 43 -9.86 7.60 3.45
N ASP A 44 -11.05 7.98 3.92
CA ASP A 44 -11.52 9.38 3.90
C ASP A 44 -10.65 10.25 4.80
N VAL A 45 -10.36 9.78 6.02
CA VAL A 45 -9.45 10.49 6.95
C VAL A 45 -8.06 10.67 6.32
N LEU A 46 -7.56 9.66 5.59
CA LEU A 46 -6.26 9.76 4.93
C LEU A 46 -6.28 10.80 3.81
N LEU A 47 -7.26 10.73 2.90
CA LEU A 47 -7.32 11.56 1.69
C LEU A 47 -7.79 13.00 1.97
N ASP A 48 -8.79 13.17 2.82
CA ASP A 48 -9.45 14.46 3.06
C ASP A 48 -8.81 15.27 4.19
N GLU A 49 -8.14 14.60 5.13
CA GLU A 49 -7.56 15.27 6.32
C GLU A 49 -6.05 15.14 6.39
N LEU A 50 -5.52 13.92 6.50
CA LEU A 50 -4.11 13.68 6.82
C LEU A 50 -3.19 14.15 5.69
N LEU A 51 -3.42 13.70 4.45
CA LEU A 51 -2.55 14.03 3.31
C LEU A 51 -2.55 15.54 3.00
N PRO A 52 -3.70 16.25 2.98
CA PRO A 52 -3.73 17.70 2.83
C PRO A 52 -2.96 18.44 3.93
N GLN A 53 -3.12 18.02 5.20
CA GLN A 53 -2.38 18.61 6.32
C GLN A 53 -0.88 18.37 6.19
N ILE A 54 -0.47 17.17 5.75
CA ILE A 54 0.96 16.87 5.55
C ILE A 54 1.55 17.79 4.47
N ARG A 55 0.87 17.90 3.33
CA ARG A 55 1.30 18.76 2.21
C ARG A 55 1.26 20.26 2.52
N ALA A 56 0.54 20.66 3.57
CA ALA A 56 0.51 22.04 4.03
C ALA A 56 1.63 22.37 5.04
N GLN A 57 2.07 21.38 5.83
CA GLN A 57 3.01 21.59 6.95
C GLN A 57 4.45 21.20 6.63
N TRP A 58 4.66 20.18 5.79
CA TRP A 58 5.99 19.69 5.44
C TRP A 58 6.28 19.87 3.96
N ASN A 59 7.57 19.98 3.62
CA ASN A 59 8.04 20.09 2.24
C ASN A 59 8.04 18.71 1.55
N VAL A 60 6.84 18.17 1.35
CA VAL A 60 6.62 16.93 0.61
C VAL A 60 6.10 17.24 -0.80
N THR A 61 6.40 16.35 -1.74
CA THR A 61 5.86 16.41 -3.10
C THR A 61 4.33 16.35 -3.12
N ARG A 62 3.75 16.98 -4.15
CA ARG A 62 2.32 16.87 -4.48
C ARG A 62 2.05 15.84 -5.58
N GLU A 63 3.10 15.34 -6.20
CA GLU A 63 3.01 14.31 -7.24
C GLU A 63 2.58 12.98 -6.63
N GLY A 64 1.48 12.41 -7.14
CA GLY A 64 0.99 11.11 -6.69
C GLY A 64 2.02 9.99 -6.89
N SER A 65 2.81 10.06 -7.96
CA SER A 65 3.85 9.07 -8.27
C SER A 65 4.93 8.94 -7.19
N ASP A 66 5.04 9.90 -6.28
CA ASP A 66 5.99 9.88 -5.16
C ASP A 66 5.29 9.72 -3.80
N THR A 67 3.97 9.51 -3.80
CA THR A 67 3.15 9.27 -2.61
C THR A 67 2.76 7.78 -2.56
N ILE A 68 3.19 7.09 -1.52
CA ILE A 68 2.98 5.64 -1.32
C ILE A 68 2.08 5.41 -0.11
N VAL A 69 1.05 4.60 -0.28
CA VAL A 69 0.26 4.04 0.82
C VAL A 69 0.65 2.57 1.03
N ALA A 70 0.82 2.15 2.28
CA ALA A 70 1.20 0.78 2.60
C ALA A 70 0.38 0.24 3.79
N GLY A 71 0.05 -1.05 3.75
CA GLY A 71 -0.64 -1.68 4.85
C GLY A 71 -0.66 -3.20 4.78
N GLN A 72 -0.96 -3.82 5.92
CA GLN A 72 -1.02 -5.27 6.09
C GLN A 72 -2.45 -5.72 6.42
N SER A 73 -2.88 -6.89 5.94
CA SER A 73 -4.20 -7.46 6.28
C SER A 73 -5.35 -6.50 5.90
N LEU A 74 -6.21 -6.10 6.84
CA LEU A 74 -7.22 -5.06 6.62
C LEU A 74 -6.59 -3.73 6.15
N GLY A 75 -5.39 -3.40 6.62
CA GLY A 75 -4.65 -2.23 6.14
C GLY A 75 -4.14 -2.40 4.70
N GLY A 76 -3.91 -3.64 4.26
CA GLY A 76 -3.52 -3.93 2.88
C GLY A 76 -4.66 -3.66 1.90
N ILE A 77 -5.88 -4.10 2.23
CA ILE A 77 -7.05 -3.74 1.41
C ILE A 77 -7.42 -2.25 1.58
N ALA A 78 -7.17 -1.62 2.74
CA ALA A 78 -7.31 -0.17 2.90
C ALA A 78 -6.37 0.59 1.97
N ALA A 79 -5.10 0.16 1.83
CA ALA A 79 -4.14 0.76 0.90
C ALA A 79 -4.62 0.67 -0.57
N LEU A 80 -5.26 -0.44 -0.95
CA LEU A 80 -5.86 -0.59 -2.28
C LEU A 80 -7.07 0.32 -2.46
N TRP A 81 -7.93 0.47 -1.45
CA TRP A 81 -9.03 1.43 -1.49
C TRP A 81 -8.55 2.88 -1.56
N THR A 82 -7.52 3.26 -0.79
CA THR A 82 -6.90 4.59 -0.90
C THR A 82 -6.44 4.87 -2.32
N LEU A 83 -5.81 3.88 -2.96
CA LEU A 83 -5.36 4.03 -4.34
C LEU A 83 -6.52 4.16 -5.33
N ALA A 84 -7.58 3.35 -5.13
CA ALA A 84 -8.76 3.34 -5.99
C ALA A 84 -9.63 4.60 -5.87
N LEU A 85 -9.65 5.22 -4.68
CA LEU A 85 -10.52 6.35 -4.35
C LEU A 85 -9.79 7.70 -4.41
N SER A 86 -8.46 7.71 -4.52
CA SER A 86 -7.71 8.95 -4.80
C SER A 86 -7.93 9.43 -6.23
N ASP A 87 -7.93 10.74 -6.44
CA ASP A 87 -7.90 11.40 -7.75
C ASP A 87 -6.45 11.59 -8.25
N GLY A 88 -5.59 10.62 -7.93
CA GLY A 88 -4.16 10.65 -8.23
C GLY A 88 -3.29 11.32 -7.18
N GLU A 89 -3.82 11.67 -5.99
CA GLU A 89 -2.99 12.15 -4.89
C GLU A 89 -2.05 11.08 -4.35
N VAL A 90 -2.43 9.80 -4.49
CA VAL A 90 -1.63 8.63 -4.13
C VAL A 90 -1.42 7.80 -5.39
N GLY A 91 -0.16 7.63 -5.79
CA GLY A 91 0.18 6.94 -7.03
C GLY A 91 0.59 5.48 -6.84
N ARG A 92 0.94 5.08 -5.61
CA ARG A 92 1.50 3.74 -5.36
C ARG A 92 0.93 3.09 -4.10
N ALA A 93 0.66 1.79 -4.19
CA ALA A 93 0.27 0.99 -3.04
C ALA A 93 1.23 -0.19 -2.80
N ILE A 94 1.52 -0.47 -1.54
CA ILE A 94 2.12 -1.73 -1.06
C ILE A 94 1.09 -2.43 -0.17
N ALA A 95 0.46 -3.48 -0.69
CA ALA A 95 -0.57 -4.23 0.01
C ALA A 95 -0.03 -5.61 0.40
N GLN A 96 0.25 -5.79 1.69
CA GLN A 96 0.79 -7.04 2.22
C GLN A 96 -0.34 -7.88 2.80
N SER A 97 -0.48 -9.10 2.33
CA SER A 97 -1.53 -10.03 2.72
C SER A 97 -2.92 -9.36 2.77
N PRO A 98 -3.35 -8.64 1.71
CA PRO A 98 -4.58 -7.86 1.76
C PRO A 98 -5.80 -8.75 1.99
N SER A 99 -6.72 -8.32 2.84
CA SER A 99 -7.96 -9.04 3.16
C SER A 99 -9.00 -8.98 2.03
N LEU A 100 -8.63 -9.45 0.83
CA LEU A 100 -9.44 -9.44 -0.40
C LEU A 100 -10.71 -10.32 -0.31
N TRP A 101 -10.83 -11.16 0.72
CA TRP A 101 -12.08 -11.85 1.05
C TRP A 101 -13.20 -10.90 1.51
N ARG A 102 -12.85 -9.67 1.88
CA ARG A 102 -13.78 -8.71 2.48
C ARG A 102 -14.56 -7.92 1.44
N PHE A 103 -13.88 -7.38 0.43
CA PHE A 103 -14.48 -6.62 -0.67
C PHE A 103 -13.73 -6.88 -1.96
N ASP A 104 -14.45 -6.77 -3.07
CA ASP A 104 -13.84 -6.71 -4.40
C ASP A 104 -13.37 -5.28 -4.68
N VAL A 105 -12.06 -5.13 -4.87
CA VAL A 105 -11.39 -3.87 -5.19
C VAL A 105 -10.98 -3.77 -6.66
N ALA A 106 -11.21 -4.81 -7.47
CA ALA A 106 -10.72 -4.87 -8.84
C ALA A 106 -11.35 -3.76 -9.70
N GLU A 107 -12.68 -3.71 -9.82
CA GLU A 107 -13.33 -2.71 -10.66
C GLU A 107 -13.07 -1.26 -10.21
N PRO A 108 -13.07 -0.92 -8.90
CA PRO A 108 -12.60 0.38 -8.43
C PRO A 108 -11.18 0.72 -8.89
N LEU A 109 -10.21 -0.20 -8.76
CA LEU A 109 -8.84 0.01 -9.22
C LEU A 109 -8.72 0.17 -10.74
N LEU A 110 -9.57 -0.54 -11.50
CA LEU A 110 -9.65 -0.46 -12.95
C LEU A 110 -10.24 0.87 -13.42
N SER A 111 -11.19 1.41 -12.66
CA SER A 111 -11.84 2.70 -12.94
C SER A 111 -11.05 3.90 -12.41
N ALA A 112 -10.17 3.70 -11.43
CA ALA A 112 -9.37 4.76 -10.83
C ALA A 112 -8.39 5.39 -11.83
N ALA A 113 -8.32 6.72 -11.81
CA ALA A 113 -7.30 7.47 -12.53
C ALA A 113 -6.02 7.61 -11.68
N GLY A 114 -4.90 7.95 -12.32
CA GLY A 114 -3.76 8.54 -11.61
C GLY A 114 -2.78 7.60 -10.90
N TRP A 115 -3.15 6.35 -10.57
CA TRP A 115 -2.18 5.45 -9.94
C TRP A 115 -1.18 4.85 -10.94
N THR A 116 0.05 4.61 -10.46
CA THR A 116 1.19 4.16 -11.27
C THR A 116 1.66 2.74 -10.95
N SER A 117 1.62 2.32 -9.68
CA SER A 117 2.06 0.95 -9.34
C SER A 117 1.39 0.34 -8.11
N ILE A 118 1.21 -0.97 -8.14
CA ILE A 118 0.76 -1.79 -7.01
C ILE A 118 1.77 -2.91 -6.76
N GLN A 119 2.21 -3.03 -5.50
CA GLN A 119 2.96 -4.18 -4.98
C GLN A 119 2.00 -5.02 -4.13
N LEU A 120 1.63 -6.19 -4.62
CA LEU A 120 0.85 -7.19 -3.88
C LEU A 120 1.80 -8.20 -3.24
N GLN A 121 1.68 -8.44 -1.95
CA GLN A 121 2.48 -9.45 -1.25
C GLN A 121 1.59 -10.48 -0.57
N ALA A 122 1.99 -11.75 -0.60
CA ALA A 122 1.33 -12.83 0.16
C ALA A 122 2.37 -13.83 0.68
N GLY A 123 2.11 -14.37 1.87
CA GLY A 123 2.95 -15.40 2.46
C GLY A 123 2.59 -16.79 1.92
N VAL A 124 3.57 -17.67 1.71
CA VAL A 124 3.35 -19.07 1.27
C VAL A 124 2.43 -19.88 2.21
N HIS A 125 2.25 -19.43 3.46
CA HIS A 125 1.41 -20.09 4.46
C HIS A 125 0.02 -19.45 4.63
N GLU A 126 -0.45 -18.63 3.68
CA GLU A 126 -1.72 -17.88 3.80
C GLU A 126 -2.92 -18.49 3.04
N GLY A 127 -2.73 -19.66 2.41
CA GLY A 127 -3.79 -20.39 1.72
C GLY A 127 -4.49 -19.52 0.67
N HIS A 128 -5.81 -19.36 0.79
CA HIS A 128 -6.65 -18.63 -0.18
C HIS A 128 -6.22 -17.17 -0.44
N MET A 129 -5.45 -16.54 0.46
CA MET A 129 -4.97 -15.17 0.24
C MET A 129 -3.90 -15.11 -0.87
N ILE A 130 -3.14 -16.19 -1.09
CA ILE A 130 -2.19 -16.31 -2.21
C ILE A 130 -2.95 -16.29 -3.52
N ASP A 131 -4.03 -17.08 -3.61
CA ASP A 131 -4.87 -17.15 -4.79
C ASP A 131 -5.60 -15.82 -5.04
N ALA A 132 -6.11 -15.18 -3.97
CA ALA A 132 -6.78 -13.89 -4.09
C ALA A 132 -5.85 -12.79 -4.63
N THR A 133 -4.61 -12.72 -4.14
CA THR A 133 -3.63 -11.76 -4.66
C THR A 133 -3.20 -12.09 -6.09
N HIS A 134 -3.10 -13.37 -6.46
CA HIS A 134 -2.83 -13.78 -7.84
C HIS A 134 -3.97 -13.41 -8.80
N ASN A 135 -5.21 -13.66 -8.42
CA ASN A 135 -6.37 -13.32 -9.23
C ASN A 135 -6.50 -11.81 -9.45
N LEU A 136 -6.23 -11.01 -8.40
CA LEU A 136 -6.22 -9.55 -8.53
C LEU A 136 -5.09 -9.08 -9.44
N GLU A 137 -3.88 -9.60 -9.28
CA GLU A 137 -2.75 -9.33 -10.19
C GLU A 137 -3.14 -9.59 -11.65
N GLN A 138 -3.65 -10.79 -11.95
CA GLN A 138 -4.04 -11.16 -13.31
C GLN A 138 -5.14 -10.27 -13.88
N THR A 139 -6.13 -9.93 -13.05
CA THR A 139 -7.25 -9.06 -13.45
C THR A 139 -6.74 -7.67 -13.84
N LEU A 140 -5.85 -7.09 -13.04
CA LEU A 140 -5.32 -5.76 -13.30
C LEU A 140 -4.28 -5.74 -14.43
N ASP A 141 -3.39 -6.72 -14.49
CA ASP A 141 -2.32 -6.78 -15.49
C ASP A 141 -2.84 -7.02 -16.92
N SER A 142 -3.98 -7.72 -17.05
CA SER A 142 -4.58 -8.02 -18.36
C SER A 142 -5.56 -6.96 -18.89
N ASP A 143 -5.95 -5.96 -18.09
CA ASP A 143 -6.92 -4.94 -18.51
C ASP A 143 -6.23 -3.77 -19.24
N LEU A 144 -6.70 -3.47 -20.46
CA LEU A 144 -6.15 -2.42 -21.31
C LEU A 144 -6.30 -1.00 -20.72
N ARG A 145 -7.24 -0.79 -19.78
CA ARG A 145 -7.38 0.50 -19.06
C ARG A 145 -6.14 0.84 -18.24
N LEU A 146 -5.35 -0.17 -17.86
CA LEU A 146 -4.17 -0.02 -17.00
C LEU A 146 -2.86 -0.01 -17.79
N GLN A 147 -2.90 0.14 -19.11
CA GLN A 147 -1.69 0.26 -19.94
C GLN A 147 -0.72 1.31 -19.38
N GLY A 148 0.54 0.90 -19.16
CA GLY A 148 1.60 1.75 -18.60
C GLY A 148 1.67 1.76 -17.07
N ARG A 149 0.69 1.21 -16.37
CA ARG A 149 0.75 0.99 -14.91
C ARG A 149 1.44 -0.34 -14.60
N LYS A 150 2.01 -0.47 -13.41
CA LYS A 150 2.77 -1.65 -12.99
C LYS A 150 2.07 -2.37 -11.85
N VAL A 151 1.71 -3.64 -12.04
CA VAL A 151 1.26 -4.52 -10.95
C VAL A 151 2.31 -5.60 -10.79
N ARG A 152 2.80 -5.78 -9.56
CA ARG A 152 3.75 -6.84 -9.22
C ARG A 152 3.22 -7.60 -8.03
N ARG A 153 3.22 -8.92 -8.13
CA ARG A 153 2.99 -9.81 -6.99
C ARG A 153 4.28 -10.47 -6.54
N THR A 154 4.50 -10.47 -5.24
CA THR A 154 5.62 -11.16 -4.57
C THR A 154 5.07 -12.16 -3.56
N VAL A 155 5.58 -13.38 -3.60
CA VAL A 155 5.29 -14.40 -2.60
C VAL A 155 6.50 -14.58 -1.70
N PHE A 156 6.33 -14.45 -0.39
CA PHE A 156 7.42 -14.53 0.59
C PHE A 156 7.31 -15.75 1.50
N THR A 157 8.45 -16.17 2.04
CA THR A 157 8.52 -17.26 3.03
C THR A 157 7.99 -16.74 4.37
N GLY A 158 6.75 -17.07 4.69
CA GLY A 158 6.05 -16.62 5.88
C GLY A 158 4.54 -16.86 5.76
N GLY A 159 3.79 -16.36 6.72
CA GLY A 159 2.33 -16.36 6.73
C GLY A 159 1.80 -14.99 7.09
N HIS A 160 0.71 -14.98 7.87
CA HIS A 160 0.06 -13.76 8.35
C HIS A 160 0.78 -13.19 9.57
N ASP A 161 2.08 -12.90 9.42
CA ASP A 161 2.98 -12.60 10.55
C ASP A 161 3.80 -11.32 10.40
N TRP A 162 3.96 -10.63 11.53
CA TRP A 162 4.64 -9.33 11.62
C TRP A 162 6.12 -9.34 11.21
N PRO A 163 6.94 -10.35 11.58
CA PRO A 163 8.33 -10.40 11.15
C PRO A 163 8.50 -10.41 9.62
N ALA A 164 7.73 -11.25 8.93
CA ALA A 164 7.77 -11.33 7.47
C ALA A 164 7.32 -10.02 6.82
N TRP A 165 6.15 -9.49 7.21
CA TRP A 165 5.66 -8.21 6.66
C TRP A 165 6.65 -7.07 6.83
N ARG A 166 7.31 -6.99 7.98
CA ARG A 166 8.28 -5.92 8.25
C ARG A 166 9.50 -6.00 7.33
N ALA A 167 10.02 -7.21 7.08
CA ALA A 167 11.15 -7.39 6.17
C ALA A 167 10.74 -7.06 4.73
N GLU A 168 9.59 -7.61 4.31
CA GLU A 168 9.07 -7.46 2.95
C GLU A 168 8.62 -6.03 2.63
N LEU A 169 8.23 -5.23 3.63
CA LEU A 169 7.91 -3.82 3.45
C LEU A 169 9.14 -3.02 3.03
N VAL A 170 10.30 -3.28 3.64
CA VAL A 170 11.56 -2.58 3.27
C VAL A 170 11.98 -2.95 1.85
N THR A 171 11.89 -4.23 1.50
CA THR A 171 12.15 -4.71 0.13
C THR A 171 11.22 -4.03 -0.87
N ALA A 172 9.90 -4.02 -0.61
CA ALA A 172 8.93 -3.38 -1.50
C ALA A 172 9.17 -1.87 -1.63
N LEU A 173 9.49 -1.18 -0.53
CA LEU A 173 9.85 0.23 -0.55
C LEU A 173 11.07 0.50 -1.43
N ALA A 174 12.11 -0.32 -1.35
CA ALA A 174 13.33 -0.16 -2.17
C ALA A 174 13.06 -0.38 -3.66
N GLU A 175 12.13 -1.27 -4.01
CA GLU A 175 11.70 -1.47 -5.40
C GLU A 175 10.91 -0.27 -5.95
N VAL A 176 10.06 0.36 -5.14
CA VAL A 176 9.23 1.48 -5.59
C VAL A 176 9.95 2.84 -5.44
N LEU A 177 10.93 2.96 -4.56
CA LEU A 177 11.75 4.15 -4.36
C LEU A 177 13.22 3.82 -4.66
N PRO A 178 13.59 3.58 -5.93
CA PRO A 178 14.98 3.31 -6.25
C PRO A 178 15.85 4.54 -5.93
N VAL A 179 16.98 4.31 -5.26
CA VAL A 179 18.01 5.34 -5.11
C VAL A 179 18.54 5.68 -6.51
N SER A 180 18.52 6.96 -6.86
CA SER A 180 19.13 7.41 -8.12
C SER A 180 20.64 7.21 -8.03
N ALA A 181 21.21 6.50 -9.00
CA ALA A 181 22.65 6.23 -9.10
C ALA A 181 23.46 7.48 -9.46
#